data_AF-A0AB35PGX9-F1
#
_entry.id   AF-A0AB35PGX9-F1
#
_cell.length_a   1.000
_cell.length_b   1.000
_cell.length_c   1.000
_cell.angle_alpha   90.00
_cell.angle_beta   90.00
_cell.angle_gamma   90.00
#
_symmetry.space_group_name_H-M   'P 1'
#
loop_
_entity.id
_entity.type
_entity.pdbx_description
1 polymer ?
#
loop_
_entity_poly.entity_id
_entity_poly.type
_entity_poly.pdbx_seq_one_letter_code
_entity_poly.pdbx_strand_id
1 'polypeptide(L)'
;MKKAQELGKANNEESYTYYLKEIEPNMQKTIQSIRELMVYNSNNAEQLQQVNNNNAQNTMIMFVVLSILAIIIVIFIGYLIKLTIRQALLLLQNDMKKVAAGNLTIRTSYKANNEIGNIVQSFNSMLDNLQ
;
A
#
# COMPACT_ATOMS: atom_id res chain seq x y z
N MET A 1 23.93 53.50 -2.82
CA MET A 1 24.91 53.10 -3.85
C MET A 1 25.65 54.30 -4.46
N LYS A 2 25.00 55.26 -5.13
CA LYS A 2 25.70 56.42 -5.76
C LYS A 2 26.56 57.24 -4.79
N LYS A 3 26.02 57.62 -3.62
CA LYS A 3 26.76 58.36 -2.58
C LYS A 3 27.95 57.58 -1.99
N ALA A 4 27.81 56.25 -1.84
CA ALA A 4 28.90 55.37 -1.41
C ALA A 4 30.06 55.33 -2.43
N GLN A 5 29.73 55.29 -3.72
CA GLN A 5 30.70 55.27 -4.81
C GLN A 5 31.41 56.63 -5.00
N GLU A 6 30.72 57.74 -4.73
CA GLU A 6 31.29 59.09 -4.73
C GLU A 6 32.24 59.29 -3.54
N LEU A 7 31.82 58.91 -2.33
CA LEU A 7 32.62 59.00 -1.12
C LEU A 7 33.82 58.04 -1.16
N GLY A 8 33.69 56.83 -1.71
CA GLY A 8 34.82 55.88 -1.85
C GLY A 8 35.95 56.37 -2.77
N LYS A 9 35.73 57.40 -3.59
CA LYS A 9 36.78 58.05 -4.41
C LYS A 9 37.50 59.17 -3.65
N ALA A 10 36.92 59.68 -2.56
CA ALA A 10 37.51 60.70 -1.71
C ALA A 10 38.07 60.05 -0.43
N ASN A 11 39.37 60.16 -0.21
CA ASN A 11 40.07 59.54 0.91
C ASN A 11 39.88 60.34 2.22
N ASN A 12 38.61 60.57 2.60
CA ASN A 12 38.21 61.52 3.66
C ASN A 12 37.39 60.86 4.80
N GLU A 13 37.40 61.49 5.97
CA GLU A 13 36.71 61.09 7.21
C GLU A 13 35.18 60.96 7.06
N GLU A 14 34.58 61.75 6.16
CA GLU A 14 33.15 61.69 5.83
C GLU A 14 32.76 60.38 5.13
N SER A 15 33.65 59.83 4.30
CA SER A 15 33.48 58.55 3.62
C SER A 15 33.50 57.39 4.61
N TYR A 16 34.39 57.45 5.60
CA TYR A 16 34.47 56.48 6.68
C TYR A 16 33.24 56.54 7.59
N THR A 17 32.79 57.75 7.94
CA THR A 17 31.59 57.96 8.75
C THR A 17 30.33 57.43 8.06
N TYR A 18 30.18 57.69 6.76
CA TYR A 18 29.06 57.15 5.97
C TYR A 18 29.11 55.62 5.87
N TYR A 19 30.30 55.03 5.72
CA TYR A 19 30.48 53.59 5.73
C TYR A 19 30.00 52.96 7.04
N LEU A 20 30.48 53.45 8.18
CA LEU A 20 30.12 52.93 9.51
C LEU A 20 28.63 53.11 9.82
N LYS A 21 28.04 54.24 9.41
CA LYS A 21 26.64 54.57 9.74
C LYS A 21 25.61 53.87 8.86
N GLU A 22 25.89 53.72 7.56
CA GLU A 22 24.88 53.31 6.57
C GLU A 22 25.23 52.02 5.84
N ILE A 23 26.51 51.75 5.56
CA ILE A 23 26.91 50.60 4.73
C ILE A 23 27.11 49.36 5.60
N GLU A 24 27.92 49.47 6.67
CA GLU A 24 28.22 48.37 7.59
C GLU A 24 26.96 47.72 8.20
N PRO A 25 26.01 48.46 8.82
CA PRO A 25 24.83 47.84 9.41
C PRO A 25 23.90 47.21 8.35
N ASN A 26 23.79 47.81 7.16
CA ASN A 26 22.99 47.23 6.07
C ASN A 26 23.63 45.97 5.49
N MET A 27 24.96 45.93 5.41
CA MET A 27 25.72 44.74 5.02
C MET A 27 25.59 43.63 6.08
N GLN A 28 25.65 43.96 7.36
CA GLN A 28 25.41 43.01 8.45
C GLN A 28 23.98 42.44 8.41
N LYS A 29 22.96 43.30 8.23
CA LYS A 29 21.56 42.85 8.02
C LYS A 29 21.43 41.92 6.82
N THR A 30 22.09 42.25 5.70
CA THR A 30 22.07 41.43 4.49
C THR A 30 22.69 40.05 4.72
N ILE A 31 23.86 40.00 5.38
CA ILE A 31 24.53 38.74 5.74
C ILE A 31 23.64 37.92 6.68
N GLN A 32 22.99 38.56 7.65
CA GLN A 32 22.08 37.91 8.58
C GLN A 32 20.86 37.30 7.84
N SER A 33 20.21 38.05 6.95
CA SER A 33 19.10 37.52 6.15
C SER A 33 19.54 36.36 5.24
N ILE A 34 20.75 36.41 4.67
CA ILE A 34 21.30 35.28 3.90
C ILE A 34 21.50 34.05 4.80
N ARG A 35 22.02 34.23 6.02
CA ARG A 35 22.16 33.13 6.99
C ARG A 35 20.81 32.53 7.37
N GLU A 36 19.81 33.36 7.63
CA GLU A 36 18.45 32.90 7.95
C GLU A 36 17.86 32.08 6.80
N LEU A 37 18.03 32.52 5.55
CA LEU A 37 17.60 31.75 4.38
C LEU A 37 18.35 30.42 4.22
N MET A 38 19.67 30.41 4.48
CA MET A 38 20.45 29.16 4.46
C MET A 38 19.96 28.17 5.51
N VAL A 39 19.74 28.64 6.76
CA VAL A 39 19.23 27.80 7.86
C VAL A 39 17.81 27.31 7.55
N TYR A 40 16.94 28.19 7.06
CA TYR A 40 15.58 27.84 6.67
C TYR A 40 15.57 26.74 5.59
N ASN A 41 16.38 26.89 4.55
CA ASN A 41 16.49 25.89 3.48
C ASN A 41 17.08 24.57 3.98
N SER A 42 18.09 24.60 4.86
CA SER A 42 18.67 23.41 5.47
C SER A 42 17.63 22.65 6.30
N ASN A 43 16.90 23.36 7.16
CA ASN A 43 15.85 22.77 8.00
C ASN A 43 14.72 22.18 7.15
N ASN A 44 14.30 22.88 6.09
CA ASN A 44 13.30 22.35 5.17
C ASN A 44 13.78 21.09 4.44
N ALA A 45 15.05 21.06 4.01
CA ALA A 45 15.63 19.88 3.37
C ALA A 45 15.66 18.68 4.33
N GLU A 46 16.05 18.89 5.59
CA GLU A 46 16.02 17.86 6.63
C GLU A 46 14.60 17.35 6.91
N GLN A 47 13.62 18.26 7.02
CA GLN A 47 12.22 17.87 7.20
C GLN A 47 11.69 17.05 6.02
N LEU A 48 11.98 17.47 4.79
CA LEU A 48 11.60 16.71 3.59
C LEU A 48 12.26 15.33 3.57
N GLN A 49 13.54 15.22 3.96
CA GLN A 49 14.23 13.94 4.09
C GLN A 49 13.56 13.04 5.12
N GLN A 50 13.20 13.57 6.29
CA GLN A 50 12.50 12.83 7.34
C GLN A 50 11.11 12.37 6.88
N VAL A 51 10.33 13.25 6.26
CA VAL A 51 9.01 12.92 5.71
C VAL A 51 9.14 11.85 4.63
N ASN A 52 10.12 11.96 3.73
CA ASN A 52 10.34 10.96 2.69
C ASN A 52 10.71 9.60 3.27
N ASN A 53 11.60 9.56 4.26
CA ASN A 53 11.98 8.32 4.94
C ASN A 53 10.78 7.69 5.67
N ASN A 54 9.99 8.49 6.39
CA ASN A 54 8.79 8.02 7.09
C ASN A 54 7.74 7.51 6.10
N ASN A 55 7.52 8.23 4.99
CA ASN A 55 6.60 7.82 3.94
C ASN A 55 7.06 6.50 3.29
N ALA A 56 8.34 6.38 2.96
CA ALA A 56 8.90 5.15 2.40
C ALA A 56 8.72 3.95 3.36
N GLN A 57 9.00 4.15 4.66
CA GLN A 57 8.76 3.14 5.69
C GLN A 57 7.28 2.77 5.80
N ASN A 58 6.38 3.75 5.83
CA ASN A 58 4.94 3.51 5.92
C ASN A 58 4.41 2.77 4.68
N THR A 59 4.86 3.16 3.49
CA THR A 59 4.57 2.45 2.24
C THR A 59 5.06 1.02 2.29
N MET A 60 6.28 0.77 2.80
CA MET A 60 6.82 -0.57 2.96
C MET A 60 5.97 -1.43 3.90
N ILE A 61 5.59 -0.88 5.06
CA ILE A 61 4.71 -1.56 6.03
C ILE A 61 3.36 -1.88 5.40
N MET A 62 2.75 -0.93 4.68
CA MET A 62 1.48 -1.14 3.98
C MET A 62 1.58 -2.28 2.96
N PHE A 63 2.66 -2.33 2.16
CA PHE A 63 2.89 -3.42 1.22
C PHE A 63 3.00 -4.78 1.92
N VAL A 64 3.72 -4.86 3.04
CA VAL A 64 3.86 -6.10 3.82
C VAL A 64 2.50 -6.56 4.35
N VAL A 65 1.71 -5.65 4.94
CA VAL A 65 0.37 -5.96 5.46
C VAL A 65 -0.55 -6.47 4.35
N LEU A 66 -0.60 -5.78 3.21
CA LEU A 66 -1.40 -6.20 2.05
C LEU A 66 -0.97 -7.57 1.52
N SER A 67 0.33 -7.85 1.48
CA SER A 67 0.87 -9.15 1.06
C SER A 67 0.43 -10.27 2.00
N ILE A 68 0.49 -10.06 3.31
CA ILE A 68 0.03 -11.03 4.30
C ILE A 68 -1.48 -11.27 4.17
N LEU A 69 -2.28 -10.21 4.01
CA LEU A 69 -3.72 -10.34 3.80
C LEU A 69 -4.04 -11.14 2.54
N ALA A 70 -3.33 -10.90 1.44
CA ALA A 70 -3.49 -11.65 0.21
C ALA A 70 -3.20 -13.15 0.42
N ILE A 71 -2.13 -13.50 1.14
CA ILE A 71 -1.80 -14.89 1.46
C ILE A 71 -2.91 -15.53 2.30
N ILE A 72 -3.42 -14.83 3.31
CA ILE A 72 -4.52 -15.32 4.16
C ILE A 72 -5.77 -15.60 3.31
N ILE A 73 -6.12 -14.70 2.39
CA ILE A 73 -7.27 -14.86 1.49
C ILE A 73 -7.09 -16.10 0.61
N VAL A 74 -5.90 -16.29 0.02
CA VAL A 74 -5.62 -17.47 -0.82
C VAL A 74 -5.74 -18.76 -0.01
N ILE A 75 -5.18 -18.82 1.20
CA ILE A 75 -5.30 -19.98 2.08
C ILE A 75 -6.76 -20.24 2.44
N PHE A 76 -7.51 -19.18 2.77
CA PHE A 76 -8.92 -19.27 3.13
C PHE A 76 -9.78 -19.80 1.98
N ILE A 77 -9.60 -19.28 0.76
CA ILE A 77 -10.29 -19.77 -0.44
C ILE A 77 -9.93 -21.23 -0.71
N GLY A 78 -8.63 -21.58 -0.66
CA GLY A 78 -8.19 -22.97 -0.83
C GLY A 78 -8.80 -23.93 0.20
N TYR A 79 -8.93 -23.48 1.45
CA TYR A 79 -9.60 -24.22 2.51
C TYR A 79 -11.10 -24.42 2.22
N LEU A 80 -11.81 -23.37 1.78
CA LEU A 80 -13.23 -23.46 1.43
C LEU A 80 -13.49 -24.42 0.26
N ILE A 81 -12.66 -24.36 -0.78
CA ILE A 81 -12.73 -25.27 -1.94
C ILE A 81 -12.52 -26.71 -1.48
N LYS A 82 -11.48 -26.95 -0.65
CA LYS A 82 -11.20 -28.28 -0.08
C LYS A 82 -12.38 -28.80 0.73
N LEU A 83 -13.07 -27.96 1.51
CA LEU A 83 -14.18 -28.41 2.33
C LEU A 83 -15.42 -28.74 1.49
N THR A 84 -15.83 -27.81 0.62
CA THR A 84 -17.09 -27.94 -0.13
C THR A 84 -17.01 -28.95 -1.27
N ILE A 85 -16.01 -28.84 -2.14
CA ILE A 85 -15.92 -29.70 -3.34
C ILE A 85 -15.52 -31.13 -2.97
N ARG A 86 -14.48 -31.30 -2.14
CA ARG A 86 -13.99 -32.64 -1.78
C ARG A 86 -15.06 -33.47 -1.07
N GLN A 87 -15.80 -32.85 -0.15
CA GLN A 87 -16.84 -33.56 0.61
C GLN A 87 -17.96 -34.04 -0.32
N ALA A 88 -18.42 -33.19 -1.22
CA ALA A 88 -19.48 -33.54 -2.17
C ALA A 88 -19.03 -34.64 -3.15
N LEU A 89 -17.80 -34.54 -3.68
CA LEU A 89 -17.23 -35.57 -4.56
C LEU A 89 -17.03 -36.91 -3.87
N LEU A 90 -16.54 -36.92 -2.62
CA LEU A 90 -16.36 -38.16 -1.86
C LEU A 90 -17.70 -38.83 -1.54
N LEU A 91 -18.73 -38.03 -1.19
CA LEU A 91 -20.08 -38.53 -0.97
C LEU A 91 -20.62 -39.18 -2.24
N LEU A 92 -20.58 -38.45 -3.36
CA LEU A 92 -21.06 -38.94 -4.65
C LEU A 92 -20.29 -40.19 -5.11
N GLN A 93 -18.97 -40.23 -4.94
CA GLN A 93 -18.14 -41.38 -5.28
C GLN A 93 -18.52 -42.62 -4.46
N ASN A 94 -18.75 -42.45 -3.15
CA ASN A 94 -19.16 -43.56 -2.29
C ASN A 94 -20.56 -44.08 -2.65
N ASP A 95 -21.48 -43.20 -3.00
CA ASP A 95 -22.82 -43.60 -3.40
C ASP A 95 -22.80 -44.26 -4.79
N MET A 96 -22.03 -43.74 -5.75
CA MET A 96 -21.79 -44.42 -7.03
C MET A 96 -21.23 -45.84 -6.87
N LYS A 97 -20.34 -46.09 -5.90
CA LYS A 97 -19.85 -47.46 -5.62
C LYS A 97 -20.95 -48.41 -5.15
N LYS A 98 -21.90 -47.93 -4.35
CA LYS A 98 -23.05 -48.75 -3.91
C LYS A 98 -23.99 -49.05 -5.08
N VAL A 99 -24.23 -48.07 -5.96
CA VAL A 99 -24.96 -48.28 -7.22
C VAL A 99 -24.28 -49.33 -8.10
N ALA A 100 -22.96 -49.22 -8.27
CA ALA A 100 -22.18 -50.19 -9.05
C ALA A 100 -22.22 -51.60 -8.46
N ALA A 101 -22.39 -51.73 -7.13
CA ALA A 101 -22.62 -52.99 -6.45
C ALA A 101 -24.07 -53.51 -6.56
N GLY A 102 -24.93 -52.85 -7.34
CA GLY A 102 -26.31 -53.26 -7.62
C GLY A 102 -27.38 -52.62 -6.71
N ASN A 103 -27.01 -51.75 -5.77
CA ASN A 103 -27.98 -51.08 -4.92
C ASN A 103 -28.50 -49.78 -5.58
N LEU A 104 -29.62 -49.88 -6.28
CA LEU A 104 -30.26 -48.74 -6.96
C LEU A 104 -31.24 -47.94 -6.09
N THR A 105 -31.46 -48.33 -4.82
CA THR A 105 -32.43 -47.65 -3.94
C THR A 105 -31.87 -46.43 -3.23
N ILE A 106 -30.54 -46.26 -3.26
CA ILE A 106 -29.88 -45.12 -2.63
C ILE A 106 -30.01 -43.85 -3.46
N ARG A 107 -30.00 -42.70 -2.79
CA ARG A 107 -29.92 -41.38 -3.43
C ARG A 107 -28.86 -40.55 -2.71
N THR A 108 -28.06 -39.82 -3.48
CA THR A 108 -27.01 -38.96 -2.92
C THR A 108 -27.64 -37.73 -2.28
N SER A 109 -27.44 -37.55 -0.97
CA SER A 109 -28.04 -36.47 -0.19
C SER A 109 -27.16 -35.21 -0.17
N TYR A 110 -26.97 -34.57 -1.31
CA TYR A 110 -26.24 -33.31 -1.41
C TYR A 110 -27.11 -32.26 -2.12
N LYS A 111 -27.43 -31.18 -1.40
CA LYS A 111 -28.21 -30.05 -1.91
C LYS A 111 -27.34 -28.81 -1.94
N ALA A 112 -27.03 -28.33 -3.13
CA ALA A 112 -26.33 -27.08 -3.35
C ALA A 112 -26.86 -26.42 -4.62
N ASN A 113 -26.92 -25.09 -4.64
CA ASN A 113 -27.32 -24.33 -5.82
C ASN A 113 -26.10 -24.02 -6.70
N ASN A 114 -25.33 -25.07 -7.03
CA ASN A 114 -24.13 -24.99 -7.86
C ASN A 114 -24.01 -26.21 -8.78
N GLU A 115 -22.94 -26.27 -9.56
CA GLU A 115 -22.68 -27.32 -10.55
C GLU A 115 -22.68 -28.71 -9.92
N ILE A 116 -22.18 -28.86 -8.69
CA ILE A 116 -22.14 -30.14 -7.98
C ILE A 116 -23.54 -30.59 -7.56
N GLY A 117 -24.39 -29.66 -7.11
CA GLY A 117 -25.79 -29.95 -6.83
C GLY A 117 -26.55 -30.42 -8.06
N ASN A 118 -26.32 -29.78 -9.21
CA ASN A 118 -26.91 -30.20 -10.48
C ASN A 118 -26.48 -31.62 -10.87
N ILE A 119 -25.19 -31.95 -10.71
CA ILE A 119 -24.68 -33.32 -10.97
C ILE A 119 -25.38 -34.33 -10.06
N VAL A 120 -25.54 -34.02 -8.77
CA VAL A 120 -26.22 -34.89 -7.80
C VAL A 120 -27.70 -35.07 -8.16
N GLN A 121 -28.38 -34.01 -8.60
CA GLN A 121 -29.76 -34.09 -9.06
C GLN A 121 -29.88 -34.99 -10.30
N SER A 122 -29.04 -34.79 -11.32
CA SER A 122 -29.03 -35.64 -12.51
C SER A 122 -28.71 -37.10 -12.19
N PHE A 123 -27.77 -37.35 -11.27
CA PHE A 123 -27.45 -38.69 -10.79
C PHE A 123 -28.65 -39.36 -10.13
N ASN A 124 -29.35 -38.65 -9.24
CA ASN A 124 -30.54 -39.18 -8.58
C ASN A 124 -31.67 -39.46 -9.59
N SER A 125 -31.90 -38.57 -10.55
CA SER A 125 -32.90 -38.79 -11.63
C SER A 125 -32.53 -39.96 -12.54
N MET A 126 -31.24 -40.22 -12.81
CA MET A 126 -30.81 -41.42 -13.53
C MET A 126 -31.21 -42.68 -12.77
N LEU A 127 -31.02 -42.71 -11.45
CA LEU A 127 -31.42 -43.86 -10.63
C LEU A 127 -32.93 -44.02 -10.56
N ASP A 128 -33.69 -42.92 -10.51
CA ASP A 128 -35.16 -42.95 -10.56
C ASP A 128 -35.69 -43.61 -11.85
N ASN A 129 -34.96 -43.49 -12.97
CA ASN A 129 -35.34 -44.10 -14.26
C ASN A 129 -34.90 -45.57 -14.40
N LEU A 130 -34.00 -46.06 -13.54
CA LEU A 130 -33.50 -47.44 -13.59
C LEU A 130 -34.27 -48.41 -12.68
N GLN A 131 -35.11 -47.87 -11.81
CA GLN A 131 -36.01 -48.63 -10.92
C GLN A 131 -37.38 -48.83 -11.57
#